data_AF-A0A2G2A433-F1
#
_entry.id   AF-A0A2G2A433-F1
#
_cell.length_a   1.000
_cell.length_b   1.000
_cell.length_c   1.000
_cell.angle_alpha   90.00
_cell.angle_beta   90.00
_cell.angle_gamma   90.00
#
_symmetry.space_group_name_H-M   'P 1'
#
loop_
_entity.id
_entity.type
_entity.pdbx_description
1 polymer ?
#
loop_
_entity_poly.entity_id
_entity_poly.type
_entity_poly.pdbx_seq_one_letter_code
_entity_poly.pdbx_strand_id
1 'polypeptide(L)'
;MDWLKIIHILTVMGWMTSIFAVPRALIYWKREFARLGEFGPTGDLTVRLYRFSAGLGVIALVTGLWLGWTWDYPTWVWVKLALVTLLALHYAYTGVMVVRARGGTFRESDMFLRIFNEISVLGVIAILWVVVVKPF
;
A
#
# COMPACT_ATOMS: atom_id res chain seq x y z
N MET A 1 20.79 8.96 14.23
CA MET A 1 19.45 8.37 13.96
C MET A 1 19.26 7.95 12.51
N ASP A 2 20.30 8.07 11.67
CA ASP A 2 20.14 7.93 10.23
C ASP A 2 19.89 6.49 9.80
N TRP A 3 20.38 5.51 10.57
CA TRP A 3 20.04 4.10 10.38
C TRP A 3 18.52 3.85 10.48
N LEU A 4 17.81 4.50 11.42
CA LEU A 4 16.36 4.37 11.58
C LEU A 4 15.64 4.96 10.38
N LYS A 5 16.10 6.11 9.87
CA LYS A 5 15.58 6.72 8.65
C LYS A 5 15.81 5.82 7.43
N ILE A 6 16.99 5.20 7.32
CA ILE A 6 17.30 4.26 6.23
C ILE A 6 16.33 3.08 6.25
N ILE A 7 16.11 2.45 7.42
CA ILE A 7 15.15 1.35 7.56
C ILE A 7 13.73 1.82 7.24
N HIS A 8 13.32 2.99 7.73
CA HIS A 8 12.01 3.55 7.45
C HIS A 8 11.80 3.77 5.96
N ILE A 9 12.77 4.39 5.26
CA ILE A 9 12.66 4.65 3.82
C ILE A 9 12.62 3.34 3.04
N LEU A 10 13.48 2.37 3.35
CA LEU A 10 13.47 1.05 2.72
C LEU A 10 12.12 0.36 2.84
N THR A 11 11.55 0.37 4.04
CA THR A 11 10.27 -0.29 4.34
C THR A 11 9.09 0.43 3.72
N VAL A 12 9.12 1.78 3.67
CA VAL A 12 8.13 2.57 2.91
C VAL A 12 8.19 2.25 1.42
N MET A 13 9.39 2.24 0.80
CA MET A 13 9.53 1.87 -0.62
C MET A 13 8.99 0.47 -0.89
N GLY A 14 9.32 -0.49 -0.04
CA GLY A 14 8.79 -1.84 -0.13
C GLY A 14 7.28 -1.94 0.08
N TRP A 15 6.69 -1.12 0.95
CA TRP A 15 5.24 -1.04 1.13
C TRP A 15 4.54 -0.46 -0.10
N MET A 16 5.15 0.57 -0.73
CA MET A 16 4.61 1.19 -1.95
C MET A 16 4.51 0.22 -3.12
N THR A 17 5.37 -0.81 -3.18
CA THR A 17 5.32 -1.80 -4.27
C THR A 17 3.96 -2.46 -4.39
N SER A 18 3.37 -2.91 -3.28
CA SER A 18 2.05 -3.57 -3.31
C SER A 18 0.91 -2.58 -3.43
N ILE A 19 1.02 -1.38 -2.85
CA ILE A 19 0.01 -0.33 -2.97
C ILE A 19 -0.28 -0.05 -4.45
N PHE A 20 0.76 0.07 -5.27
CA PHE A 20 0.61 0.36 -6.70
C PHE A 20 0.45 -0.88 -7.59
N ALA A 21 1.12 -1.98 -7.26
CA ALA A 21 1.11 -3.16 -8.14
C ALA A 21 -0.14 -4.03 -7.96
N VAL A 22 -0.63 -4.23 -6.73
CA VAL A 22 -1.67 -5.25 -6.46
C VAL A 22 -3.03 -4.92 -7.09
N PRO A 23 -3.55 -3.68 -7.06
CA PRO A 23 -4.81 -3.37 -7.74
C PRO A 23 -4.77 -3.71 -9.23
N ARG A 24 -3.63 -3.46 -9.90
CA ARG A 24 -3.41 -3.83 -11.31
C ARG A 24 -3.22 -5.34 -11.46
N ALA A 25 -2.49 -5.99 -10.57
CA ALA A 25 -2.30 -7.44 -10.57
C ALA A 25 -3.62 -8.20 -10.44
N LEU A 26 -4.58 -7.67 -9.67
CA LEU A 26 -5.94 -8.23 -9.57
C LEU A 26 -6.67 -8.26 -10.92
N ILE A 27 -6.45 -7.29 -11.81
CA ILE A 27 -7.00 -7.30 -13.17
C ILE A 27 -6.44 -8.47 -13.97
N TYR A 28 -5.11 -8.66 -13.92
CA TYR A 28 -4.44 -9.75 -14.64
C TYR A 28 -4.82 -11.11 -14.06
N TRP A 29 -4.90 -11.22 -12.74
CA TRP A 29 -5.33 -12.44 -12.06
C TRP A 29 -6.77 -12.78 -12.40
N LYS A 30 -7.70 -11.81 -12.44
CA LYS A 30 -9.08 -12.03 -12.89
C LYS A 30 -9.15 -12.65 -14.29
N ARG A 31 -8.34 -12.14 -15.23
CA ARG A 31 -8.27 -12.66 -16.61
C ARG A 31 -7.65 -14.04 -16.67
N GLU A 32 -6.60 -14.29 -15.89
CA GLU A 32 -5.97 -15.60 -15.77
C GLU A 32 -6.95 -16.63 -15.19
N PHE A 33 -7.65 -16.29 -14.11
CA PHE A 33 -8.64 -17.15 -13.47
C PHE A 33 -9.79 -17.48 -14.43
N ALA A 34 -10.27 -16.51 -15.21
CA ALA A 34 -11.30 -16.75 -16.22
C ALA A 34 -10.84 -17.72 -17.33
N ARG A 35 -9.53 -17.76 -17.63
CA ARG A 35 -8.94 -18.67 -18.62
C ARG A 35 -8.64 -20.06 -18.07
N LEU A 36 -8.09 -20.14 -16.87
CA LEU A 36 -7.64 -21.40 -16.25
C LEU A 36 -8.76 -22.10 -15.48
N GLY A 37 -9.74 -21.36 -14.96
CA GLY A 37 -10.77 -21.86 -14.06
C GLY A 37 -10.29 -22.14 -12.63
N GLU A 38 -9.02 -21.86 -12.32
CA GLU A 38 -8.40 -22.18 -11.05
C GLU A 38 -7.37 -21.12 -10.59
N PHE A 39 -6.85 -21.30 -9.39
CA PHE A 39 -5.85 -20.42 -8.80
C PHE A 39 -4.49 -20.57 -9.52
N GLY A 40 -4.18 -19.61 -10.40
CA GLY A 40 -2.96 -19.61 -11.20
C GLY A 40 -1.76 -18.87 -10.57
N PRO A 41 -0.62 -18.84 -11.28
CA PRO A 41 0.63 -18.24 -10.81
C PRO A 41 0.52 -16.72 -10.59
N THR A 42 -0.33 -16.00 -11.35
CA THR A 42 -0.54 -14.57 -11.12
C THR A 42 -1.20 -14.35 -9.76
N GLY A 43 -2.12 -15.23 -9.35
CA GLY A 43 -2.73 -15.21 -8.03
C GLY A 43 -1.73 -15.46 -6.91
N ASP A 44 -0.88 -16.48 -7.07
CA ASP A 44 0.18 -16.79 -6.10
C ASP A 44 1.13 -15.60 -5.90
N LEU A 45 1.63 -15.02 -7.00
CA LEU A 45 2.48 -13.84 -6.97
C LEU A 45 1.79 -12.66 -6.28
N THR A 46 0.52 -12.39 -6.61
CA THR A 46 -0.24 -11.26 -6.04
C THR A 46 -0.41 -11.41 -4.53
N VAL A 47 -0.72 -12.61 -4.04
CA VAL A 47 -0.88 -12.88 -2.61
C VAL A 47 0.45 -12.76 -1.87
N ARG A 48 1.53 -13.31 -2.43
CA ARG A 48 2.87 -13.21 -1.82
C ARG A 48 3.35 -11.76 -1.76
N LEU A 49 3.17 -11.01 -2.86
CA LEU A 49 3.52 -9.60 -2.93
C LEU A 49 2.75 -8.78 -1.90
N TYR A 50 1.43 -9.01 -1.77
CA TYR A 50 0.60 -8.35 -0.77
C TYR A 50 1.10 -8.64 0.65
N ARG A 51 1.33 -9.92 1.00
CA ARG A 51 1.79 -10.30 2.35
C ARG A 51 3.16 -9.76 2.69
N PHE A 52 4.11 -9.84 1.76
CA PHE A 52 5.46 -9.32 1.94
C PHE A 52 5.43 -7.81 2.19
N SER A 53 4.71 -7.09 1.33
CA SER A 53 4.61 -5.64 1.41
C SER A 53 3.82 -5.17 2.63
N ALA A 54 2.81 -5.91 3.09
CA ALA A 54 2.11 -5.64 4.34
C ALA A 54 3.05 -5.74 5.55
N GLY A 55 3.95 -6.73 5.58
CA GLY A 55 4.98 -6.85 6.62
C GLY A 55 5.91 -5.63 6.64
N LEU A 56 6.34 -5.16 5.47
CA LEU A 56 7.13 -3.93 5.35
C LEU A 56 6.34 -2.69 5.78
N GLY A 57 5.03 -2.63 5.48
CA GLY A 57 4.15 -1.56 5.93
C GLY A 57 4.05 -1.45 7.46
N VAL A 58 4.01 -2.58 8.17
CA VAL A 58 4.02 -2.61 9.64
C VAL A 58 5.34 -2.04 10.17
N ILE A 59 6.48 -2.46 9.61
CA ILE A 59 7.79 -1.94 10.01
C ILE A 59 7.90 -0.44 9.70
N ALA A 60 7.39 -0.01 8.55
CA ALA A 60 7.33 1.41 8.16
C ALA A 60 6.51 2.23 9.16
N LEU A 61 5.38 1.70 9.64
CA LEU A 61 4.54 2.36 10.64
C LEU A 61 5.25 2.49 11.99
N VAL A 62 5.83 1.41 12.50
CA VAL A 62 6.57 1.42 13.78
C VAL A 62 7.76 2.39 13.73
N THR A 63 8.58 2.29 12.67
CA THR A 63 9.74 3.18 12.49
C THR A 63 9.32 4.63 12.24
N GLY A 64 8.20 4.86 11.56
CA GLY A 64 7.64 6.19 11.31
C GLY A 64 7.12 6.86 12.57
N LEU A 65 6.43 6.11 13.44
CA LEU A 65 6.00 6.61 14.75
C LEU A 65 7.20 6.91 15.65
N TRP A 66 8.23 6.06 15.65
CA TRP A 66 9.46 6.33 16.39
C TRP A 66 10.14 7.62 15.88
N LEU A 67 10.26 7.82 14.57
CA LEU A 67 10.78 9.07 14.03
C LEU A 67 9.94 10.28 14.44
N GLY A 68 8.61 10.16 14.44
CA GLY A 68 7.70 11.20 14.93
C GLY A 68 7.95 11.57 16.39
N TRP A 69 8.11 10.57 17.27
CA TRP A 69 8.47 10.78 18.68
C TRP A 69 9.77 11.56 18.82
N THR A 70 10.75 11.24 17.98
CA THR A 70 12.08 11.88 18.06
C THR A 70 12.12 13.31 17.54
N TRP A 71 11.07 13.71 16.82
CA TRP A 71 10.85 15.09 16.39
C TRP A 71 9.84 15.84 17.26
N ASP A 72 9.34 15.21 18.33
CA ASP A 72 8.29 15.77 19.20
C ASP A 72 6.96 16.05 18.47
N TYR A 73 6.65 15.23 17.46
CA TYR A 73 5.41 15.29 16.66
C TYR A 73 4.93 16.71 16.31
N PRO A 74 5.71 17.48 15.53
CA PRO A 74 5.26 18.77 15.01
C PRO A 74 4.00 18.59 14.15
N THR A 75 3.26 19.66 13.93
CA THR A 75 1.96 19.65 13.23
C THR A 75 2.03 18.92 11.88
N TRP A 76 3.07 19.15 11.08
CA TRP A 76 3.25 18.43 9.81
C TRP A 76 3.35 16.90 9.96
N VAL A 77 3.88 16.39 11.07
CA VAL A 77 3.93 14.94 11.35
C VAL A 77 2.52 14.41 11.63
N TRP A 78 1.69 15.13 12.39
CA TRP A 78 0.29 14.74 12.60
C TRP A 78 -0.51 14.70 11.30
N VAL A 79 -0.33 15.72 10.44
CA VAL A 79 -0.96 15.76 9.11
C VAL A 79 -0.48 14.57 8.26
N LYS A 80 0.84 14.30 8.25
CA LYS A 80 1.40 13.14 7.55
C LYS A 80 0.79 11.83 8.08
N LEU A 81 0.69 11.66 9.39
CA LEU A 81 0.15 10.44 10.00
C LEU A 81 -1.31 10.23 9.60
N ALA A 82 -2.13 11.29 9.61
CA ALA A 82 -3.52 11.20 9.14
C ALA A 82 -3.61 10.71 7.68
N LEU A 83 -2.78 11.27 6.79
CA LEU A 83 -2.72 10.83 5.39
C LEU A 83 -2.24 9.38 5.24
N VAL A 84 -1.20 8.98 5.98
CA VAL A 84 -0.70 7.60 5.99
C VAL A 84 -1.76 6.63 6.52
N THR A 85 -2.54 7.02 7.54
CA THR A 85 -3.66 6.21 8.04
C THR A 85 -4.72 5.99 6.96
N LEU A 86 -5.11 7.04 6.22
CA LEU A 86 -6.04 6.89 5.10
C LEU A 86 -5.49 5.97 4.01
N LEU A 87 -4.21 6.11 3.67
CA LEU A 87 -3.54 5.22 2.72
C LEU A 87 -3.47 3.77 3.23
N ALA A 88 -3.25 3.57 4.54
CA ALA A 88 -3.24 2.25 5.16
C ALA A 88 -4.63 1.60 5.15
N LEU A 89 -5.71 2.35 5.39
CA LEU A 89 -7.09 1.87 5.27
C LEU A 89 -7.41 1.48 3.82
N HIS A 90 -6.99 2.32 2.87
CA HIS A 90 -7.10 2.01 1.44
C HIS A 90 -6.35 0.71 1.09
N TYR A 91 -5.12 0.54 1.59
CA TYR A 91 -4.33 -0.67 1.41
C TYR A 91 -4.98 -1.91 2.06
N ALA A 92 -5.61 -1.76 3.23
CA ALA A 92 -6.35 -2.84 3.88
C ALA A 92 -7.55 -3.29 3.03
N TYR A 93 -8.24 -2.35 2.35
CA TYR A 93 -9.30 -2.70 1.40
C TYR A 93 -8.78 -3.50 0.20
N THR A 94 -7.55 -3.23 -0.27
CA THR A 94 -6.86 -4.11 -1.24
C THR A 94 -6.73 -5.53 -0.72
N GLY A 95 -6.42 -5.70 0.57
CA GLY A 95 -6.40 -7.01 1.22
C GLY A 95 -7.74 -7.74 1.16
N VAL A 96 -8.85 -7.04 1.38
CA VAL A 96 -10.20 -7.60 1.25
C VAL A 96 -10.46 -8.07 -0.19
N MET A 97 -10.04 -7.31 -1.20
CA MET A 97 -10.13 -7.72 -2.61
C MET A 97 -9.27 -8.96 -2.90
N VAL A 98 -8.03 -9.00 -2.40
CA VAL A 98 -7.13 -10.15 -2.56
C VAL A 98 -7.72 -11.41 -1.91
N VAL A 99 -8.25 -11.32 -0.70
CA VAL A 99 -8.88 -12.47 -0.01
C VAL A 99 -10.09 -12.99 -0.78
N ARG A 100 -10.93 -12.11 -1.33
CA ARG A 100 -12.06 -12.51 -2.19
C ARG A 100 -11.60 -13.16 -3.50
N ALA A 101 -10.57 -12.59 -4.13
CA ALA A 101 -9.98 -13.13 -5.36
C ALA A 101 -9.39 -14.54 -5.15
N ARG A 102 -8.85 -14.85 -3.96
CA ARG A 102 -8.40 -16.22 -3.61
C ARG A 102 -9.55 -17.23 -3.66
N GLY A 103 -10.78 -16.81 -3.35
CA GLY A 103 -11.99 -17.62 -3.47
C GLY A 103 -12.64 -17.57 -4.87
N GLY A 104 -11.93 -17.09 -5.90
CA GLY A 104 -12.45 -16.98 -7.27
C GLY A 104 -13.48 -15.87 -7.47
N THR A 105 -13.69 -15.00 -6.48
CA THR A 105 -14.70 -13.94 -6.56
C THR A 105 -14.05 -12.60 -6.92
N PHE A 106 -14.35 -12.09 -8.11
CA PHE A 106 -13.88 -10.79 -8.61
C PHE A 106 -15.08 -9.87 -8.87
N ARG A 107 -15.38 -8.95 -7.93
CA ARG A 107 -16.57 -8.08 -8.03
C ARG A 107 -16.28 -6.76 -8.75
N GLU A 108 -15.02 -6.36 -8.72
CA GLU A 108 -14.55 -5.08 -9.18
C GLU A 108 -14.34 -5.09 -10.70
N SER A 109 -14.71 -3.98 -11.34
CA SER A 109 -14.43 -3.77 -12.75
C SER A 109 -12.97 -3.36 -12.95
N ASP A 110 -12.43 -3.61 -14.14
CA ASP A 110 -11.07 -3.19 -14.50
C ASP A 110 -10.90 -1.67 -14.34
N MET A 111 -11.93 -0.88 -14.69
CA MET A 111 -11.92 0.57 -14.52
C MET A 111 -11.85 0.97 -13.05
N PHE A 112 -12.64 0.33 -12.18
CA PHE A 112 -12.60 0.58 -10.74
C PHE A 112 -11.19 0.35 -10.19
N LEU A 113 -10.56 -0.79 -10.52
CA LEU A 113 -9.22 -1.12 -10.01
C LEU A 113 -8.14 -0.15 -10.50
N ARG A 114 -8.30 0.42 -11.70
CA ARG A 114 -7.41 1.48 -12.21
C ARG A 114 -7.58 2.77 -11.43
N ILE A 115 -8.82 3.23 -11.25
CA ILE A 115 -9.12 4.46 -10.50
C ILE A 115 -8.68 4.31 -9.05
N PHE A 116 -8.95 3.16 -8.44
CA PHE A 116 -8.53 2.82 -7.08
C PHE A 116 -7.01 2.95 -6.92
N ASN A 117 -6.23 2.46 -7.90
CA ASN A 117 -4.78 2.67 -7.93
C ASN A 117 -4.39 4.15 -8.05
N GLU A 118 -5.04 4.92 -8.92
CA GLU A 118 -4.70 6.36 -9.07
C GLU A 118 -5.00 7.17 -7.79
N ILE A 119 -6.02 6.79 -7.02
CA ILE A 119 -6.29 7.38 -5.70
C ILE A 119 -5.09 7.14 -4.75
N SER A 120 -4.48 5.96 -4.78
CA SER A 120 -3.24 5.70 -4.03
C SER A 120 -2.11 6.63 -4.45
N VAL A 121 -1.94 6.86 -5.76
CA VAL A 121 -0.89 7.75 -6.29
C VAL A 121 -1.09 9.18 -5.77
N LEU A 122 -2.33 9.70 -5.83
CA LEU A 122 -2.66 11.02 -5.29
C LEU A 122 -2.41 11.12 -3.79
N GLY A 123 -2.78 10.08 -3.02
CA GLY A 123 -2.49 10.01 -1.58
C GLY A 123 -1.00 10.05 -1.28
N VAL A 124 -0.19 9.33 -2.06
CA VAL A 124 1.27 9.33 -1.91
C VAL A 124 1.87 10.68 -2.29
N ILE A 125 1.39 11.34 -3.35
CA ILE A 125 1.82 12.70 -3.71
C ILE A 125 1.54 13.67 -2.55
N ALA A 126 0.37 13.60 -1.92
CA ALA A 126 0.04 14.44 -0.77
C ALA A 126 0.97 14.17 0.43
N ILE A 127 1.25 12.90 0.74
CA ILE A 127 2.19 12.52 1.81
C ILE A 127 3.60 13.04 1.50
N LEU A 128 4.07 12.91 0.26
CA LEU A 128 5.38 13.39 -0.17
C LEU A 128 5.47 14.91 -0.04
N TRP A 129 4.43 15.64 -0.46
CA TRP A 129 4.38 17.09 -0.30
C TRP A 129 4.52 17.51 1.16
N VAL A 130 3.79 16.87 2.08
CA VAL A 130 3.90 17.16 3.53
C VAL A 130 5.31 16.87 4.07
N VAL A 131 5.94 15.77 3.65
CA VAL A 131 7.29 15.40 4.15
C VAL A 131 8.39 16.30 3.58
N VAL A 132 8.27 16.73 2.33
CA VAL A 132 9.27 17.55 1.64
C VAL A 132 9.14 19.01 2.06
N VAL A 133 7.93 19.55 2.03
CA VAL A 133 7.67 20.97 2.33
C VAL A 133 7.65 21.21 3.84
N LYS A 134 7.24 20.21 4.63
CA LYS A 134 7.01 20.33 6.08
C LYS A 134 6.22 21.60 6.41
N PRO A 135 5.02 21.74 5.84
CA PRO A 135 4.18 22.89 6.12
C PRO A 135 3.75 22.78 7.59
N PHE A 136 3.90 23.85 8.36
CA PHE A 136 3.54 23.97 9.79
C PHE A 136 4.53 23.36 10.78
#